data_AF-A0A2D6PP34-F1
#
_entry.id   AF-A0A2D6PP34-F1
#
_cell.length_a   1.000
_cell.length_b   1.000
_cell.length_c   1.000
_cell.angle_alpha   90.00
_cell.angle_beta   90.00
_cell.angle_gamma   90.00
#
_symmetry.space_group_name_H-M   'P 1'
#
loop_
_entity.id
_entity.type
_entity.pdbx_description
1 polymer ?
#
loop_
_entity_poly.entity_id
_entity_poly.type
_entity_poly.pdbx_seq_one_letter_code
_entity_poly.pdbx_strand_id
1 'polypeptide(L)'
;MRTLLACLLLLAALPAQPYASTWADSLDRTWVGPDLWANRLQDWRVAKGRLECVTKQARLGMRTVHLVTHQLATSGGFTMSVRLGLQDAPVGTSPDCGGGFLIGAGAGMDPSAAAIIHQWRGPGAGLFCGVDRDGRVFFADREQPQAVVQRAGGAVANVAGKEIRLALTGTRAGGGRVRLQLAATTADGSVVSALALQVRERRCVGNVALASDPGGGRLGSGRWWFGQWQVAGDGVRRDASRRLGPIICTQHILSRGSLRMTAQLHPLGSTDIDHVRLLVLDPTGDWRETARAKIVSPGWTATFEVGSWSAARDVPYRVEYDLAQRSGGHRVFSWTGTVRKDPTAKAEIVVAGFTGNHNCSHRIGAERTDWPTVMWFPHQAIRERVAQHAP
;
A
#
# COMPACT_ATOMS: atom_id res chain seq x y z
N MET A 1 51.21 12.41 24.26
CA MET A 1 49.84 11.94 24.58
C MET A 1 48.85 12.68 23.68
N ARG A 2 48.27 12.01 22.67
CA ARG A 2 47.20 12.55 21.82
C ARG A 2 45.89 11.90 22.25
N THR A 3 45.00 12.69 22.83
CA THR A 3 43.68 12.24 23.29
C THR A 3 42.75 12.19 22.08
N LEU A 4 42.35 10.98 21.67
CA LEU A 4 41.28 10.77 20.69
C LEU A 4 39.93 11.01 21.37
N LEU A 5 39.24 12.08 20.96
CA LEU A 5 37.86 12.35 21.35
C LEU A 5 36.95 11.51 20.44
N ALA A 6 36.38 10.43 20.98
CA ALA A 6 35.36 9.65 20.29
C ALA A 6 34.02 10.42 20.34
N CYS A 7 33.64 11.05 19.22
CA CYS A 7 32.30 11.57 19.04
C CYS A 7 31.31 10.40 18.91
N LEU A 8 30.62 10.07 20.01
CA LEU A 8 29.39 9.29 19.94
C LEU A 8 28.31 10.16 19.26
N LEU A 9 28.05 9.87 17.98
CA LEU A 9 26.82 10.31 17.32
C LEU A 9 25.65 9.56 17.96
N LEU A 10 24.98 10.18 18.94
CA LEU A 10 23.63 9.78 19.32
C LEU A 10 22.73 10.01 18.10
N LEU A 11 22.39 8.94 17.37
CA LEU A 11 21.25 8.95 16.46
C LEU A 11 19.98 9.08 17.32
N ALA A 12 19.56 10.31 17.60
CA ALA A 12 18.19 10.56 17.99
C ALA A 12 17.29 10.06 16.85
N ALA A 13 16.45 9.07 17.13
CA ALA A 13 15.44 8.61 16.19
C ALA A 13 14.50 9.80 15.90
N LEU A 14 14.66 10.42 14.73
CA LEU A 14 13.76 11.49 14.30
C LEU A 14 12.33 10.95 14.31
N PRO A 15 11.35 11.71 14.80
CA PRO A 15 9.95 11.30 14.73
C PRO A 15 9.60 11.01 13.27
N ALA A 16 8.88 9.91 13.05
CA ALA A 16 8.49 9.52 11.70
C ALA A 16 7.71 10.66 11.05
N GLN A 17 8.14 11.09 9.86
CA GLN A 17 7.40 12.06 9.07
C GLN A 17 5.95 11.55 8.90
N PRO A 18 4.93 12.37 9.17
CA PRO A 18 3.55 11.93 9.04
C PRO A 18 3.22 11.63 7.58
N TYR A 19 2.28 10.71 7.37
CA TYR A 19 1.71 10.43 6.06
C TYR A 19 0.52 11.33 5.78
N ALA A 20 0.43 11.81 4.54
CA ALA A 20 -0.76 12.45 3.98
C ALA A 20 -0.98 11.93 2.55
N SER A 21 -2.22 11.56 2.22
CA SER A 21 -2.58 11.13 0.86
C SER A 21 -2.46 12.28 -0.15
N THR A 22 -1.94 11.98 -1.34
CA THR A 22 -1.73 12.97 -2.42
C THR A 22 -2.87 13.02 -3.44
N TRP A 23 -4.00 12.34 -3.21
CA TRP A 23 -5.06 12.19 -4.21
C TRP A 23 -5.65 13.50 -4.70
N ALA A 24 -5.76 14.50 -3.83
CA ALA A 24 -6.28 15.84 -4.18
C ALA A 24 -5.49 16.48 -5.34
N ASP A 25 -4.22 16.14 -5.46
CA ASP A 25 -3.30 16.64 -6.47
C ASP A 25 -2.90 15.57 -7.51
N SER A 26 -3.47 14.37 -7.43
CA SER A 26 -3.21 13.30 -8.40
C SER A 26 -4.21 13.38 -9.55
N LEU A 27 -3.72 13.18 -10.78
CA LEU A 27 -4.58 12.89 -11.94
C LEU A 27 -5.43 11.62 -11.71
N ASP A 28 -6.55 11.56 -12.43
CA ASP A 28 -7.49 10.45 -12.38
C ASP A 28 -6.90 9.20 -13.04
N ARG A 29 -6.84 8.08 -12.31
CA ARG A 29 -6.16 6.84 -12.74
C ARG A 29 -6.58 5.65 -11.88
N THR A 30 -6.35 4.44 -12.36
CA THR A 30 -6.63 3.21 -11.58
C THR A 30 -5.62 3.03 -10.43
N TRP A 31 -4.35 3.35 -10.66
CA TRP A 31 -3.32 3.24 -9.63
C TRP A 31 -3.51 4.19 -8.44
N VAL A 32 -3.41 3.65 -7.22
CA VAL A 32 -3.81 4.36 -5.99
C VAL A 32 -2.74 5.30 -5.43
N GLY A 33 -1.48 5.17 -5.86
CA GLY A 33 -0.38 6.05 -5.47
C GLY A 33 0.88 5.32 -5.01
N PRO A 34 2.00 6.06 -4.82
CA PRO A 34 3.34 5.50 -4.66
C PRO A 34 3.59 4.79 -3.32
N ASP A 35 2.89 5.19 -2.28
CA ASP A 35 3.08 4.67 -0.91
C ASP A 35 2.04 3.59 -0.56
N LEU A 36 1.24 3.14 -1.52
CA LEU A 36 0.00 2.41 -1.29
C LEU A 36 -0.08 1.11 -2.08
N TRP A 37 -0.51 0.04 -1.41
CA TRP A 37 -0.85 -1.24 -2.03
C TRP A 37 -2.35 -1.49 -1.98
N ALA A 38 -3.00 -1.53 -3.15
CA ALA A 38 -4.41 -1.86 -3.26
C ALA A 38 -4.61 -3.35 -3.53
N ASN A 39 -5.25 -4.05 -2.59
CA ASN A 39 -5.68 -5.42 -2.85
C ASN A 39 -6.80 -5.42 -3.86
N ARG A 40 -6.60 -6.20 -4.94
CA ARG A 40 -7.42 -6.17 -6.16
C ARG A 40 -7.42 -4.76 -6.75
N LEU A 41 -6.28 -4.34 -7.29
CA LEU A 41 -6.05 -3.00 -7.81
C LEU A 41 -7.18 -2.49 -8.73
N GLN A 42 -7.80 -3.37 -9.52
CA GLN A 42 -8.93 -3.06 -10.40
C GLN A 42 -10.22 -2.66 -9.68
N ASP A 43 -10.36 -2.96 -8.39
CA ASP A 43 -11.49 -2.56 -7.56
C ASP A 43 -11.37 -1.11 -7.06
N TRP A 44 -10.29 -0.40 -7.42
CA TRP A 44 -9.95 0.94 -6.95
C TRP A 44 -9.64 1.89 -8.10
N ARG A 45 -9.82 3.18 -7.85
CA ARG A 45 -9.27 4.26 -8.68
C ARG A 45 -9.08 5.53 -7.86
N VAL A 46 -8.17 6.39 -8.30
CA VAL A 46 -8.18 7.81 -7.95
C VAL A 46 -9.06 8.52 -8.97
N ALA A 47 -10.07 9.24 -8.50
CA ALA A 47 -10.95 10.05 -9.34
C ALA A 47 -11.36 11.31 -8.59
N LYS A 48 -11.37 12.46 -9.26
CA LYS A 48 -11.87 13.73 -8.68
C LYS A 48 -11.23 14.08 -7.32
N GLY A 49 -9.92 13.83 -7.18
CA GLY A 49 -9.17 14.19 -5.98
C GLY A 49 -9.30 13.22 -4.79
N ARG A 50 -9.94 12.06 -4.97
CA ARG A 50 -10.19 11.07 -3.93
C ARG A 50 -9.96 9.64 -4.43
N LEU A 51 -9.79 8.71 -3.51
CA LEU A 51 -9.75 7.28 -3.77
C LEU A 51 -11.19 6.73 -3.75
N GLU A 52 -11.59 5.96 -4.76
CA GLU A 52 -12.91 5.35 -4.86
C GLU A 52 -12.78 3.82 -4.97
N CYS A 53 -13.53 3.08 -4.14
CA CYS A 53 -13.78 1.67 -4.40
C CYS A 53 -14.89 1.56 -5.45
N VAL A 54 -14.61 0.96 -6.61
CA VAL A 54 -15.56 0.95 -7.76
C VAL A 54 -16.39 -0.31 -7.85
N THR A 55 -15.91 -1.42 -7.30
CA THR A 55 -16.54 -2.73 -7.42
C THR A 55 -17.86 -2.82 -6.65
N LYS A 56 -18.90 -3.39 -7.29
CA LYS A 56 -20.20 -3.68 -6.66
C LYS A 56 -20.31 -5.11 -6.14
N GLN A 57 -19.28 -5.92 -6.29
CA GLN A 57 -19.34 -7.35 -5.99
C GLN A 57 -19.44 -7.59 -4.48
N ALA A 58 -20.57 -8.08 -3.97
CA ALA A 58 -20.72 -8.40 -2.54
C ALA A 58 -20.01 -9.69 -2.12
N ARG A 59 -19.79 -10.64 -3.05
CA ARG A 59 -19.22 -11.97 -2.75
C ARG A 59 -17.81 -11.92 -2.17
N LEU A 60 -17.01 -10.95 -2.61
CA LEU A 60 -15.69 -10.71 -2.05
C LEU A 60 -15.90 -9.63 -1.00
N GLY A 61 -15.53 -9.88 0.25
CA GLY A 61 -15.67 -8.90 1.33
C GLY A 61 -14.53 -7.89 1.32
N MET A 62 -14.62 -6.86 2.15
CA MET A 62 -13.53 -5.95 2.58
C MET A 62 -12.35 -5.77 1.59
N ARG A 63 -12.37 -4.67 0.84
CA ARG A 63 -11.24 -4.25 -0.01
C ARG A 63 -10.35 -3.38 0.83
N THR A 64 -9.04 -3.54 0.68
CA THR A 64 -8.06 -2.80 1.46
C THR A 64 -7.05 -2.07 0.58
N VAL A 65 -6.67 -0.87 1.02
CA VAL A 65 -5.52 -0.12 0.50
C VAL A 65 -4.56 0.11 1.66
N HIS A 66 -3.47 -0.67 1.68
CA HIS A 66 -2.44 -0.62 2.73
C HIS A 66 -1.46 0.49 2.47
N LEU A 67 -1.06 1.19 3.53
CA LEU A 67 0.08 2.11 3.51
C LEU A 67 1.35 1.32 3.77
N VAL A 68 2.17 1.14 2.74
CA VAL A 68 3.34 0.25 2.83
C VAL A 68 4.58 0.92 3.44
N THR A 69 4.59 2.26 3.47
CA THR A 69 5.70 3.04 4.04
C THR A 69 5.54 3.34 5.52
N HIS A 70 4.39 3.04 6.14
CA HIS A 70 4.15 3.30 7.55
C HIS A 70 3.46 2.11 8.23
N GLN A 71 3.87 1.80 9.46
CA GLN A 71 3.28 0.76 10.30
C GLN A 71 3.14 1.27 11.74
N LEU A 72 2.16 0.75 12.46
CA LEU A 72 2.03 0.99 13.90
C LEU A 72 3.01 0.09 14.66
N ALA A 73 3.69 0.67 15.64
CA ALA A 73 4.70 0.02 16.47
C ALA A 73 4.28 -0.06 17.95
N THR A 74 5.14 -0.66 18.78
CA THR A 74 4.95 -0.84 20.23
C THR A 74 5.24 0.42 21.06
N SER A 75 5.94 1.41 20.53
CA SER A 75 6.12 2.70 21.22
C SER A 75 4.99 3.67 20.91
N GLY A 76 4.79 4.70 21.74
CA GLY A 76 4.03 5.91 21.40
C GLY A 76 2.52 5.77 21.17
N GLY A 77 1.86 6.92 21.00
CA GLY A 77 0.47 7.02 20.54
C GLY A 77 0.39 7.28 19.04
N PHE A 78 -0.81 7.17 18.46
CA PHE A 78 -1.03 7.45 17.04
C PHE A 78 -2.36 8.15 16.79
N THR A 79 -2.43 8.87 15.68
CA THR A 79 -3.65 9.45 15.14
C THR A 79 -3.79 9.09 13.67
N MET A 80 -5.03 8.82 13.26
CA MET A 80 -5.41 8.62 11.87
C MET A 80 -6.68 9.42 11.59
N SER A 81 -6.76 10.06 10.43
CA SER A 81 -8.01 10.68 10.00
C SER A 81 -8.21 10.57 8.50
N VAL A 82 -9.46 10.47 8.05
CA VAL A 82 -9.82 10.39 6.64
C VAL A 82 -11.21 11.00 6.43
N ARG A 83 -11.40 11.67 5.30
CA ARG A 83 -12.74 12.01 4.80
C ARG A 83 -13.27 10.83 4.01
N LEU A 84 -14.52 10.47 4.22
CA LEU A 84 -15.13 9.36 3.52
C LEU A 84 -16.62 9.56 3.35
N GLY A 85 -17.20 8.80 2.43
CA GLY A 85 -18.64 8.75 2.24
C GLY A 85 -19.05 7.51 1.46
N LEU A 86 -20.30 7.12 1.68
CA LEU A 86 -20.96 6.08 0.90
C LEU A 86 -21.29 6.63 -0.48
N GLN A 87 -20.89 5.92 -1.54
CA GLN A 87 -21.17 6.28 -2.93
C GLN A 87 -22.59 5.87 -3.36
N ASP A 88 -23.16 4.86 -2.70
CA ASP A 88 -24.46 4.29 -3.00
C ASP A 88 -25.55 4.91 -2.13
N ALA A 89 -26.81 4.81 -2.57
CA ALA A 89 -27.94 5.25 -1.77
C ALA A 89 -28.00 4.42 -0.47
N PRO A 90 -28.11 5.06 0.71
CA PRO A 90 -28.14 4.33 1.97
C PRO A 90 -29.32 3.37 2.07
N VAL A 91 -30.50 3.78 1.59
CA VAL A 91 -31.68 2.92 1.47
C VAL A 91 -31.41 1.85 0.41
N GLY A 92 -31.59 0.59 0.78
CA GLY A 92 -31.29 -0.55 -0.09
C GLY A 92 -29.84 -1.01 -0.07
N THR A 93 -28.94 -0.33 0.66
CA THR A 93 -27.57 -0.79 0.92
C THR A 93 -27.51 -1.59 2.21
N SER A 94 -26.66 -2.62 2.26
CA SER A 94 -26.46 -3.49 3.43
C SER A 94 -26.09 -2.69 4.69
N PRO A 95 -26.76 -2.93 5.85
CA PRO A 95 -26.39 -2.30 7.12
C PRO A 95 -25.03 -2.77 7.66
N ASP A 96 -24.51 -3.87 7.13
CA ASP A 96 -23.20 -4.41 7.51
C ASP A 96 -22.06 -3.84 6.66
N CYS A 97 -22.36 -2.99 5.66
CA CYS A 97 -21.32 -2.31 4.92
C CYS A 97 -20.59 -1.30 5.82
N GLY A 98 -19.34 -1.00 5.48
CA GLY A 98 -18.57 -0.04 6.25
C GLY A 98 -17.33 0.45 5.54
N GLY A 99 -16.96 1.70 5.84
CA GLY A 99 -15.72 2.32 5.42
C GLY A 99 -14.89 2.72 6.64
N GLY A 100 -13.56 2.66 6.54
CA GLY A 100 -12.69 3.17 7.61
C GLY A 100 -11.29 2.62 7.58
N PHE A 101 -10.73 2.38 8.76
CA PHE A 101 -9.34 1.95 8.94
C PHE A 101 -9.24 0.48 9.31
N LEU A 102 -8.33 -0.25 8.69
CA LEU A 102 -7.81 -1.50 9.24
C LEU A 102 -6.48 -1.20 9.93
N ILE A 103 -6.35 -1.56 11.21
CA ILE A 103 -5.10 -1.42 11.97
C ILE A 103 -4.63 -2.76 12.52
N GLY A 104 -3.33 -2.85 12.84
CA GLY A 104 -2.76 -4.06 13.43
C GLY A 104 -2.74 -5.27 12.49
N ALA A 105 -2.82 -5.03 11.17
CA ALA A 105 -2.82 -6.11 10.20
C ALA A 105 -1.41 -6.70 10.07
N GLY A 106 -1.30 -8.01 10.21
CA GLY A 106 -0.07 -8.76 10.00
C GLY A 106 1.03 -8.46 11.01
N ALA A 107 0.67 -8.31 12.30
CA ALA A 107 1.65 -8.16 13.37
C ALA A 107 2.71 -9.28 13.30
N GLY A 108 3.99 -8.91 13.22
CA GLY A 108 5.11 -9.85 13.13
C GLY A 108 5.34 -10.48 11.75
N MET A 109 4.54 -10.13 10.73
CA MET A 109 4.75 -10.58 9.35
C MET A 109 5.71 -9.64 8.61
N ASP A 110 6.28 -10.13 7.50
CA ASP A 110 6.87 -9.25 6.50
C ASP A 110 5.83 -8.18 6.08
N PRO A 111 6.22 -6.88 6.02
CA PRO A 111 5.30 -5.79 5.71
C PRO A 111 4.58 -5.92 4.36
N SER A 112 5.24 -6.45 3.34
CA SER A 112 4.63 -6.70 2.03
C SER A 112 3.69 -7.91 2.08
N ALA A 113 3.96 -8.91 2.93
CA ALA A 113 3.01 -10.00 3.21
C ALA A 113 1.75 -9.47 3.90
N ALA A 114 1.94 -8.64 4.93
CA ALA A 114 0.86 -7.99 5.66
C ALA A 114 0.00 -7.10 4.75
N ALA A 115 0.59 -6.51 3.70
CA ALA A 115 -0.13 -5.68 2.75
C ALA A 115 -1.16 -6.46 1.92
N ILE A 116 -1.10 -7.79 1.88
CA ILE A 116 -2.08 -8.64 1.17
C ILE A 116 -3.33 -8.91 2.01
N ILE A 117 -3.34 -8.55 3.31
CA ILE A 117 -4.46 -8.82 4.21
C ILE A 117 -5.71 -8.04 3.76
N HIS A 118 -6.81 -8.77 3.56
CA HIS A 118 -8.09 -8.21 3.10
C HIS A 118 -9.29 -9.02 3.64
N GLN A 119 -10.18 -9.48 2.76
CA GLN A 119 -11.50 -10.05 2.99
C GLN A 119 -11.65 -11.11 4.08
N TRP A 120 -10.61 -11.88 4.42
CA TRP A 120 -10.72 -13.02 5.34
C TRP A 120 -10.34 -12.69 6.78
N ARG A 121 -11.09 -13.32 7.71
CA ARG A 121 -10.84 -13.29 9.15
C ARG A 121 -9.80 -14.31 9.55
N GLY A 122 -9.24 -14.16 10.75
CA GLY A 122 -8.31 -15.08 11.36
C GLY A 122 -7.06 -14.38 11.89
N PRO A 123 -6.16 -15.11 12.57
CA PRO A 123 -4.97 -14.52 13.18
C PRO A 123 -4.23 -13.57 12.24
N GLY A 124 -3.84 -12.40 12.75
CA GLY A 124 -3.18 -11.35 11.97
C GLY A 124 -4.11 -10.49 11.09
N ALA A 125 -5.41 -10.79 10.96
CA ALA A 125 -6.32 -10.00 10.13
C ALA A 125 -6.57 -8.56 10.66
N GLY A 126 -6.22 -8.28 11.92
CA GLY A 126 -6.27 -6.95 12.52
C GLY A 126 -7.64 -6.52 13.05
N LEU A 127 -7.78 -5.21 13.28
CA LEU A 127 -8.99 -4.57 13.81
C LEU A 127 -9.54 -3.58 12.78
N PHE A 128 -10.79 -3.78 12.35
CA PHE A 128 -11.49 -2.84 11.48
C PHE A 128 -12.21 -1.78 12.32
N CYS A 129 -11.74 -0.54 12.22
CA CYS A 129 -12.24 0.64 12.90
C CYS A 129 -13.02 1.47 11.87
N GLY A 130 -14.34 1.28 11.80
CA GLY A 130 -15.15 1.75 10.68
C GLY A 130 -16.36 2.57 11.09
N VAL A 131 -17.06 3.06 10.07
CA VAL A 131 -18.38 3.67 10.16
C VAL A 131 -19.30 2.98 9.14
N ASP A 132 -20.53 2.69 9.52
CA ASP A 132 -21.53 2.08 8.64
C ASP A 132 -22.32 3.11 7.83
N ARG A 133 -23.21 2.63 6.94
CA ARG A 133 -24.04 3.49 6.07
C ARG A 133 -24.91 4.52 6.81
N ASP A 134 -25.18 4.29 8.09
CA ASP A 134 -26.03 5.15 8.92
C ASP A 134 -25.17 6.17 9.73
N GLY A 135 -23.84 6.09 9.64
CA GLY A 135 -22.92 6.98 10.36
C GLY A 135 -22.51 6.47 11.74
N ARG A 136 -22.86 5.23 12.11
CA ARG A 136 -22.46 4.65 13.41
C ARG A 136 -21.05 4.12 13.33
N VAL A 137 -20.20 4.57 14.24
CA VAL A 137 -18.84 4.03 14.34
C VAL A 137 -18.84 2.67 15.02
N PHE A 138 -17.88 1.82 14.63
CA PHE A 138 -17.73 0.47 15.17
C PHE A 138 -16.27 0.01 15.19
N PHE A 139 -16.00 -0.94 16.08
CA PHE A 139 -14.79 -1.76 16.06
C PHE A 139 -15.19 -3.20 15.76
N ALA A 140 -14.59 -3.80 14.73
CA ALA A 140 -14.79 -5.20 14.37
C ALA A 140 -13.47 -5.96 14.48
N ASP A 141 -13.37 -6.85 15.47
CA ASP A 141 -12.22 -7.75 15.60
C ASP A 141 -12.27 -8.79 14.46
N ARG A 142 -11.27 -8.75 13.58
CA ARG A 142 -11.17 -9.64 12.41
C ARG A 142 -10.31 -10.86 12.71
N GLU A 143 -9.64 -10.92 13.86
CA GLU A 143 -8.80 -12.06 14.22
C GLU A 143 -9.61 -13.24 14.76
N GLN A 144 -10.84 -12.98 15.20
CA GLN A 144 -11.75 -13.98 15.72
C GLN A 144 -12.46 -14.77 14.61
N PRO A 145 -12.86 -16.04 14.86
CA PRO A 145 -13.62 -16.84 13.91
C PRO A 145 -14.93 -16.16 13.47
N GLN A 146 -15.60 -15.50 14.42
CA GLN A 146 -16.78 -14.68 14.17
C GLN A 146 -16.46 -13.21 14.41
N ALA A 147 -17.14 -12.33 13.67
CA ALA A 147 -17.02 -10.90 13.89
C ALA A 147 -17.48 -10.52 15.28
N VAL A 148 -16.55 -10.14 16.16
CA VAL A 148 -16.91 -9.43 17.37
C VAL A 148 -16.97 -7.95 17.01
N VAL A 149 -18.19 -7.46 16.79
CA VAL A 149 -18.45 -6.07 16.41
C VAL A 149 -19.03 -5.32 17.59
N GLN A 150 -18.30 -4.31 18.07
CA GLN A 150 -18.82 -3.34 19.02
C GLN A 150 -19.21 -2.07 18.26
N ARG A 151 -20.48 -1.69 18.33
CA ARG A 151 -21.02 -0.49 17.67
C ARG A 151 -21.37 0.57 18.72
N ALA A 152 -21.30 1.83 18.33
CA ALA A 152 -21.83 2.92 19.15
C ALA A 152 -23.35 2.75 19.34
N GLY A 153 -23.83 2.91 20.57
CA GLY A 153 -25.26 2.92 20.88
C GLY A 153 -25.91 4.29 20.60
N GLY A 154 -27.24 4.32 20.60
CA GLY A 154 -28.03 5.55 20.50
C GLY A 154 -28.44 5.95 19.07
N ALA A 155 -29.18 7.05 19.00
CA ALA A 155 -29.53 7.68 17.73
C ALA A 155 -28.29 8.34 17.12
N VAL A 156 -28.10 8.16 15.82
CA VAL A 156 -27.09 8.87 15.04
C VAL A 156 -27.77 9.97 14.25
N ALA A 157 -27.08 11.11 14.09
CA ALA A 157 -27.50 12.12 13.13
C ALA A 157 -27.52 11.48 11.73
N ASN A 158 -28.58 11.73 10.95
CA ASN A 158 -28.67 11.21 9.59
C ASN A 158 -27.60 11.86 8.69
N VAL A 159 -26.49 11.13 8.52
CA VAL A 159 -25.37 11.47 7.63
C VAL A 159 -25.33 10.60 6.39
N ALA A 160 -26.44 9.92 6.11
CA ALA A 160 -26.52 8.97 5.03
C ALA A 160 -26.28 9.70 3.68
N GLY A 161 -25.24 9.27 2.95
CA GLY A 161 -24.81 9.92 1.70
C GLY A 161 -24.03 11.24 1.86
N LYS A 162 -23.74 11.68 3.10
CA LYS A 162 -22.92 12.87 3.35
C LYS A 162 -21.45 12.49 3.52
N GLU A 163 -20.58 13.47 3.23
CA GLU A 163 -19.18 13.39 3.62
C GLU A 163 -19.06 13.52 5.14
N ILE A 164 -18.25 12.64 5.73
CA ILE A 164 -17.87 12.69 7.15
C ILE A 164 -16.36 12.57 7.28
N ARG A 165 -15.83 13.06 8.41
CA ARG A 165 -14.47 12.82 8.85
C ARG A 165 -14.48 11.69 9.88
N LEU A 166 -13.77 10.60 9.60
CA LEU A 166 -13.49 9.56 10.58
C LEU A 166 -12.10 9.81 11.18
N ALA A 167 -12.03 9.86 12.50
CA ALA A 167 -10.80 10.05 13.25
C ALA A 167 -10.61 8.91 14.25
N LEU A 168 -9.42 8.32 14.27
CA LEU A 168 -9.00 7.29 15.22
C LEU A 168 -7.77 7.79 15.99
N THR A 169 -7.84 7.76 17.32
CA THR A 169 -6.70 8.04 18.20
C THR A 169 -6.40 6.80 19.03
N GLY A 170 -5.13 6.41 19.08
CA GLY A 170 -4.61 5.39 19.97
C GLY A 170 -3.71 5.99 21.03
N THR A 171 -4.15 6.00 22.28
CA THR A 171 -3.39 6.49 23.43
C THR A 171 -2.97 5.34 24.31
N ARG A 172 -1.71 5.30 24.74
CA ARG A 172 -1.22 4.30 25.68
C ARG A 172 -1.99 4.42 26.99
N ALA A 173 -2.43 3.28 27.49
CA ALA A 173 -2.97 3.12 28.83
C ALA A 173 -2.02 2.24 29.65
N GLY A 174 -2.04 2.39 30.98
CA GLY A 174 -1.24 1.53 31.87
C GLY A 174 -1.48 0.03 31.63
N GLY A 175 -0.46 -0.79 31.92
CA GLY A 175 -0.56 -2.25 31.85
C GLY A 175 -0.54 -2.86 30.45
N GLY A 176 0.21 -2.29 29.51
CA GLY A 176 0.38 -2.85 28.15
C GLY A 176 -0.88 -2.76 27.29
N ARG A 177 -1.70 -1.72 27.51
CA ARG A 177 -2.97 -1.51 26.82
C ARG A 177 -2.95 -0.21 26.01
N VAL A 178 -3.81 -0.15 25.01
CA VAL A 178 -4.06 1.06 24.21
C VAL A 178 -5.55 1.36 24.27
N ARG A 179 -5.89 2.61 24.59
CA ARG A 179 -7.24 3.15 24.45
C ARG A 179 -7.39 3.67 23.03
N LEU A 180 -8.26 3.03 22.27
CA LEU A 180 -8.68 3.47 20.95
C LEU A 180 -9.92 4.34 21.10
N GLN A 181 -9.92 5.50 20.46
CA GLN A 181 -11.07 6.41 20.37
C GLN A 181 -11.36 6.66 18.89
N LEU A 182 -12.53 6.24 18.45
CA LEU A 182 -13.02 6.39 17.08
C LEU A 182 -14.19 7.37 17.09
N ALA A 183 -14.14 8.40 16.24
CA ALA A 183 -15.19 9.39 16.12
C ALA A 183 -15.47 9.71 14.65
N ALA A 184 -16.76 9.81 14.32
CA ALA A 184 -17.25 10.35 13.06
C ALA A 184 -17.80 11.76 13.30
N THR A 185 -17.36 12.74 12.51
CA THR A 185 -17.84 14.12 12.57
C THR A 185 -18.27 14.61 11.21
N THR A 186 -19.22 15.52 11.16
CA THR A 186 -19.59 16.28 9.96
C THR A 186 -18.54 17.35 9.64
N ALA A 187 -18.67 18.01 8.49
CA ALA A 187 -17.72 19.02 8.00
C ALA A 187 -17.62 20.26 8.91
N ASP A 188 -18.69 20.60 9.63
CA ASP A 188 -18.75 21.67 10.64
C ASP A 188 -18.14 21.27 12.01
N GLY A 189 -17.72 20.00 12.16
CA GLY A 189 -17.14 19.47 13.39
C GLY A 189 -18.15 18.83 14.34
N SER A 190 -19.45 18.82 14.03
CA SER A 190 -20.46 18.18 14.87
C SER A 190 -20.24 16.67 14.96
N VAL A 191 -20.31 16.11 16.16
CA VAL A 191 -20.10 14.67 16.40
C VAL A 191 -21.33 13.88 15.97
N VAL A 192 -21.14 12.93 15.05
CA VAL A 192 -22.19 12.03 14.56
C VAL A 192 -22.27 10.79 15.45
N SER A 193 -21.11 10.21 15.75
CA SER A 193 -20.98 8.97 16.49
C SER A 193 -19.57 8.84 17.05
N ALA A 194 -19.43 8.32 18.26
CA ALA A 194 -18.14 8.07 18.89
C ALA A 194 -18.16 6.78 19.70
N LEU A 195 -17.02 6.09 19.73
CA LEU A 195 -16.84 4.85 20.47
C LEU A 195 -15.40 4.74 20.96
N ALA A 196 -15.23 4.17 22.15
CA ALA A 196 -13.91 3.85 22.68
C ALA A 196 -13.79 2.34 22.95
N LEU A 197 -12.60 1.80 22.72
CA LEU A 197 -12.26 0.41 22.97
C LEU A 197 -10.88 0.33 23.61
N GLN A 198 -10.72 -0.52 24.62
CA GLN A 198 -9.41 -0.78 25.21
C GLN A 198 -8.89 -2.14 24.74
N VAL A 199 -7.76 -2.15 24.05
CA VAL A 199 -7.12 -3.36 23.52
C VAL A 199 -5.75 -3.58 24.13
N ARG A 200 -5.22 -4.79 24.00
CA ARG A 200 -3.80 -5.05 24.27
C ARG A 200 -2.97 -4.39 23.17
N GLU A 201 -1.83 -3.82 23.54
CA GLU A 201 -0.91 -3.14 22.63
C GLU A 201 -0.62 -3.90 21.33
N ARG A 202 -0.34 -5.21 21.43
CA ARG A 202 -0.02 -6.05 20.27
C ARG A 202 -1.10 -6.06 19.19
N ARG A 203 -2.36 -5.73 19.53
CA ARG A 203 -3.48 -5.66 18.58
C ARG A 203 -3.42 -4.43 17.68
N CYS A 204 -2.61 -3.44 18.02
CA CYS A 204 -2.42 -2.24 17.21
C CYS A 204 -1.18 -2.35 16.31
N VAL A 205 -0.24 -3.25 16.59
CA VAL A 205 1.05 -3.36 15.89
C VAL A 205 0.85 -3.98 14.51
N GLY A 206 1.42 -3.38 13.46
CA GLY A 206 1.36 -3.90 12.10
C GLY A 206 0.96 -2.86 11.07
N ASN A 207 0.50 -3.32 9.91
CA ASN A 207 0.05 -2.45 8.84
C ASN A 207 -1.20 -1.67 9.21
N VAL A 208 -1.30 -0.49 8.59
CA VAL A 208 -2.52 0.29 8.54
C VAL A 208 -3.01 0.36 7.11
N ALA A 209 -4.33 0.30 6.94
CA ALA A 209 -4.97 0.36 5.63
C ALA A 209 -6.29 1.13 5.72
N LEU A 210 -6.75 1.59 4.57
CA LEU A 210 -8.17 1.93 4.39
C LEU A 210 -8.93 0.67 3.98
N ALA A 211 -10.17 0.57 4.43
CA ALA A 211 -11.03 -0.57 4.17
C ALA A 211 -12.41 -0.12 3.67
N SER A 212 -12.88 -0.75 2.58
CA SER A 212 -14.24 -0.64 2.05
C SER A 212 -14.88 -2.02 2.05
N ASP A 213 -15.80 -2.26 2.98
CA ASP A 213 -16.56 -3.50 3.08
C ASP A 213 -17.95 -3.31 2.46
N PRO A 214 -18.33 -4.09 1.42
CA PRO A 214 -19.63 -3.98 0.78
C PRO A 214 -20.80 -4.37 1.68
N GLY A 215 -20.53 -5.06 2.79
CA GLY A 215 -21.57 -5.72 3.57
C GLY A 215 -22.10 -6.98 2.86
N GLY A 216 -22.96 -7.71 3.56
CA GLY A 216 -23.58 -8.94 3.06
C GLY A 216 -25.11 -8.85 3.03
N GLY A 217 -25.74 -10.01 2.77
CA GLY A 217 -27.19 -10.16 2.81
C GLY A 217 -27.88 -9.95 1.46
N ARG A 218 -29.20 -9.73 1.50
CA ARG A 218 -30.06 -9.58 0.30
C ARG A 218 -30.09 -8.16 -0.27
N LEU A 219 -29.56 -7.19 0.47
CA LEU A 219 -29.49 -5.78 0.06
C LEU A 219 -28.27 -5.54 -0.84
N GLY A 220 -28.24 -4.37 -1.47
CA GLY A 220 -27.12 -3.92 -2.30
C GLY A 220 -25.82 -3.74 -1.51
N SER A 221 -24.70 -3.71 -2.24
CA SER A 221 -23.36 -3.49 -1.68
C SER A 221 -23.07 -2.02 -1.45
N GLY A 222 -22.39 -1.71 -0.34
CA GLY A 222 -21.93 -0.36 -0.04
C GLY A 222 -20.52 -0.10 -0.55
N ARG A 223 -20.35 0.92 -1.41
CA ARG A 223 -19.03 1.35 -1.89
C ARG A 223 -18.60 2.64 -1.24
N TRP A 224 -17.35 2.71 -0.81
CA TRP A 224 -16.83 3.85 -0.07
C TRP A 224 -15.76 4.58 -0.88
N TRP A 225 -15.75 5.91 -0.76
CA TRP A 225 -14.66 6.75 -1.23
C TRP A 225 -13.90 7.33 -0.04
N PHE A 226 -12.63 7.68 -0.23
CA PHE A 226 -11.72 8.20 0.78
C PHE A 226 -10.93 9.41 0.26
N GLY A 227 -10.77 10.43 1.09
CA GLY A 227 -10.00 11.63 0.78
C GLY A 227 -9.22 12.11 2.01
N GLN A 228 -8.13 12.84 1.78
CA GLN A 228 -7.34 13.46 2.85
C GLN A 228 -6.95 12.49 3.97
N TRP A 229 -6.50 11.28 3.63
CA TRP A 229 -6.04 10.33 4.63
C TRP A 229 -4.74 10.80 5.26
N GLN A 230 -4.69 10.85 6.58
CA GLN A 230 -3.52 11.23 7.38
C GLN A 230 -3.22 10.17 8.43
N VAL A 231 -1.94 9.92 8.68
CA VAL A 231 -1.43 9.02 9.73
C VAL A 231 -0.22 9.68 10.39
N ALA A 232 -0.25 9.82 11.72
CA ALA A 232 0.80 10.50 12.49
C ALA A 232 0.92 9.95 13.92
N GLY A 233 1.98 10.39 14.61
CA GLY A 233 2.23 10.11 16.03
C GLY A 233 3.46 9.24 16.27
N ASP A 234 3.96 9.27 17.50
CA ASP A 234 5.22 8.60 17.90
C ASP A 234 5.15 7.07 17.85
N GLY A 235 3.94 6.51 17.77
CA GLY A 235 3.71 5.08 17.54
C GLY A 235 3.64 4.67 16.08
N VAL A 236 3.91 5.59 15.15
CA VAL A 236 3.99 5.31 13.71
C VAL A 236 5.46 5.19 13.33
N ARG A 237 5.85 4.04 12.77
CA ARG A 237 7.18 3.83 12.18
C ARG A 237 7.11 4.03 10.68
N ARG A 238 8.04 4.81 10.13
CA ARG A 238 8.18 5.04 8.69
C ARG A 238 9.37 4.29 8.11
N ASP A 239 9.18 3.74 6.92
CA ASP A 239 10.22 3.13 6.09
C ASP A 239 9.99 3.52 4.62
N ALA A 240 10.76 4.51 4.14
CA ALA A 240 10.64 5.03 2.77
C ALA A 240 11.11 4.05 1.71
N SER A 241 11.96 3.07 2.06
CA SER A 241 12.49 2.10 1.11
C SER A 241 11.41 1.17 0.54
N ARG A 242 10.25 1.10 1.21
CA ARG A 242 9.09 0.28 0.82
C ARG A 242 8.17 0.96 -0.18
N ARG A 243 8.47 2.19 -0.56
CA ARG A 243 7.71 2.91 -1.58
C ARG A 243 7.73 2.12 -2.88
N LEU A 244 6.55 1.93 -3.47
CA LEU A 244 6.39 1.18 -4.72
C LEU A 244 6.72 2.07 -5.92
N GLY A 245 6.11 3.26 -5.98
CA GLY A 245 6.18 4.11 -7.17
C GLY A 245 5.40 3.52 -8.37
N PRO A 246 5.41 4.22 -9.52
CA PRO A 246 4.61 3.86 -10.69
C PRO A 246 5.21 2.70 -11.51
N ILE A 247 6.52 2.45 -11.37
CA ILE A 247 7.26 1.37 -12.05
C ILE A 247 7.35 0.18 -11.09
N ILE A 248 6.84 -0.97 -11.50
CA ILE A 248 6.78 -2.21 -10.70
C ILE A 248 8.10 -2.97 -10.79
N CYS A 249 8.60 -3.15 -12.01
CA CYS A 249 9.84 -3.85 -12.28
C CYS A 249 10.34 -3.58 -13.70
N THR A 250 11.54 -4.06 -13.98
CA THR A 250 12.12 -4.15 -15.32
C THR A 250 12.62 -5.57 -15.56
N GLN A 251 12.56 -6.00 -16.82
CA GLN A 251 13.22 -7.21 -17.30
C GLN A 251 14.01 -6.84 -18.55
N HIS A 252 15.19 -7.43 -18.72
CA HIS A 252 16.02 -7.14 -19.88
C HIS A 252 16.72 -8.39 -20.39
N ILE A 253 17.07 -8.35 -21.68
CA ILE A 253 17.90 -9.34 -22.37
C ILE A 253 18.98 -8.62 -23.17
N LEU A 254 20.13 -9.26 -23.28
CA LEU A 254 21.20 -8.88 -24.20
C LEU A 254 21.27 -9.92 -25.31
N SER A 255 21.29 -9.47 -26.57
CA SER A 255 21.42 -10.36 -27.71
C SER A 255 22.02 -9.64 -28.90
N ARG A 256 23.06 -10.23 -29.51
CA ARG A 256 23.70 -9.74 -30.76
C ARG A 256 23.99 -8.23 -30.74
N GLY A 257 24.58 -7.74 -29.65
CA GLY A 257 24.93 -6.32 -29.50
C GLY A 257 23.73 -5.38 -29.33
N SER A 258 22.61 -5.87 -28.79
CA SER A 258 21.43 -5.08 -28.48
C SER A 258 20.93 -5.36 -27.06
N LEU A 259 20.51 -4.30 -26.38
CA LEU A 259 19.75 -4.36 -25.13
C LEU A 259 18.27 -4.19 -25.46
N ARG A 260 17.46 -5.18 -25.08
CA ARG A 260 16.00 -5.03 -25.03
C ARG A 260 15.55 -5.07 -23.57
N MET A 261 14.87 -4.02 -23.13
CA MET A 261 14.39 -3.88 -21.76
C MET A 261 12.91 -3.54 -21.76
N THR A 262 12.11 -4.20 -20.93
CA THR A 262 10.71 -3.85 -20.70
C THR A 262 10.53 -3.40 -19.27
N ALA A 263 10.00 -2.19 -19.09
CA ALA A 263 9.50 -1.71 -17.80
C ALA A 263 8.01 -2.06 -17.66
N GLN A 264 7.63 -2.64 -16.54
CA GLN A 264 6.23 -2.85 -16.15
C GLN A 264 5.80 -1.73 -15.21
N LEU A 265 4.67 -1.08 -15.51
CA LEU A 265 4.09 -0.02 -14.70
C LEU A 265 2.77 -0.46 -14.09
N HIS A 266 2.35 0.25 -13.04
CA HIS A 266 0.97 0.19 -12.56
C HIS A 266 0.01 0.83 -13.58
N PRO A 267 -1.29 0.45 -13.59
CA PRO A 267 -2.29 1.06 -14.45
C PRO A 267 -2.50 2.57 -14.22
N LEU A 268 -2.10 3.38 -15.19
CA LEU A 268 -2.18 4.85 -15.13
C LEU A 268 -3.49 5.38 -15.74
N GLY A 269 -3.65 6.71 -15.77
CA GLY A 269 -4.79 7.41 -16.39
C GLY A 269 -4.55 7.69 -17.87
N SER A 270 -5.62 8.07 -18.59
CA SER A 270 -5.51 8.47 -20.01
C SER A 270 -4.87 9.85 -20.21
N THR A 271 -4.81 10.67 -19.16
CA THR A 271 -4.20 12.00 -19.16
C THR A 271 -2.82 12.02 -18.49
N ASP A 272 -2.34 10.86 -18.05
CA ASP A 272 -0.98 10.71 -17.54
C ASP A 272 0.06 10.80 -18.66
N ILE A 273 1.31 11.08 -18.29
CA ILE A 273 2.44 11.05 -19.22
C ILE A 273 2.55 9.63 -19.80
N ASP A 274 2.64 9.54 -21.13
CA ASP A 274 2.46 8.30 -21.88
C ASP A 274 3.77 7.59 -22.23
N HIS A 275 4.89 8.03 -21.68
CA HIS A 275 6.21 7.47 -21.98
C HIS A 275 7.12 7.38 -20.75
N VAL A 276 8.15 6.57 -20.89
CA VAL A 276 9.15 6.28 -19.86
C VAL A 276 10.53 6.51 -20.47
N ARG A 277 11.49 6.95 -19.65
CA ARG A 277 12.87 7.20 -20.07
C ARG A 277 13.81 6.14 -19.53
N LEU A 278 14.74 5.67 -20.34
CA LEU A 278 15.85 4.83 -19.92
C LEU A 278 17.13 5.66 -19.93
N LEU A 279 17.77 5.75 -18.78
CA LEU A 279 19.07 6.37 -18.59
C LEU A 279 20.10 5.31 -18.20
N VAL A 280 21.32 5.45 -18.70
CA VAL A 280 22.45 4.59 -18.34
C VAL A 280 23.61 5.44 -17.88
N LEU A 281 24.44 4.87 -17.01
CA LEU A 281 25.67 5.50 -16.56
C LEU A 281 26.76 5.31 -17.63
N ASP A 282 27.28 6.39 -18.17
CA ASP A 282 28.33 6.37 -19.18
C ASP A 282 29.73 6.15 -18.54
N PRO A 283 30.81 5.93 -19.34
CA PRO A 283 32.16 5.75 -18.79
C PRO A 283 32.71 6.96 -18.03
N THR A 284 32.18 8.18 -18.24
CA THR A 284 32.64 9.39 -17.55
C THR A 284 31.95 9.57 -16.19
N GLY A 285 30.94 8.75 -15.91
CA GLY A 285 30.18 8.78 -14.66
C GLY A 285 28.90 9.62 -14.75
N ASP A 286 28.48 10.01 -15.95
CA ASP A 286 27.29 10.82 -16.17
C ASP A 286 26.09 9.95 -16.58
N TRP A 287 24.90 10.33 -16.12
CA TRP A 287 23.65 9.70 -16.55
C TRP A 287 23.23 10.25 -17.91
N ARG A 288 23.05 9.35 -18.89
CA ARG A 288 22.62 9.69 -20.25
C ARG A 288 21.29 9.03 -20.57
N GLU A 289 20.30 9.80 -21.03
CA GLU A 289 19.07 9.26 -21.63
C GLU A 289 19.44 8.56 -22.95
N THR A 290 19.30 7.24 -22.99
CA THR A 290 19.63 6.42 -24.17
C THR A 290 18.42 6.00 -24.97
N ALA A 291 17.24 5.96 -24.33
CA ALA A 291 16.01 5.62 -25.01
C ALA A 291 14.78 6.19 -24.29
N ARG A 292 13.71 6.35 -25.06
CA ARG A 292 12.37 6.68 -24.58
C ARG A 292 11.38 5.72 -25.22
N ALA A 293 10.45 5.20 -24.43
CA ALA A 293 9.46 4.24 -24.89
C ALA A 293 8.05 4.67 -24.49
N LYS A 294 7.10 4.55 -25.42
CA LYS A 294 5.68 4.77 -25.16
C LYS A 294 5.12 3.61 -24.32
N ILE A 295 4.22 3.95 -23.40
CA ILE A 295 3.49 3.01 -22.56
C ILE A 295 2.36 2.39 -23.38
N VAL A 296 2.30 1.06 -23.40
CA VAL A 296 1.29 0.28 -24.11
C VAL A 296 0.27 -0.26 -23.12
N SER A 297 -0.96 0.26 -23.16
CA SER A 297 -2.13 -0.27 -22.43
C SER A 297 -2.90 -1.30 -23.26
N PRO A 298 -3.54 -2.32 -22.65
CA PRO A 298 -3.77 -2.52 -21.22
C PRO A 298 -2.63 -3.26 -20.50
N GLY A 299 -1.51 -3.55 -21.17
CA GLY A 299 -0.35 -4.22 -20.56
C GLY A 299 0.43 -3.34 -19.59
N TRP A 300 0.34 -2.02 -19.72
CA TRP A 300 1.11 -1.03 -18.96
C TRP A 300 2.60 -1.31 -18.99
N THR A 301 3.10 -1.64 -20.19
CA THR A 301 4.51 -1.92 -20.44
C THR A 301 5.13 -0.84 -21.32
N ALA A 302 6.41 -0.57 -21.12
CA ALA A 302 7.22 0.27 -22.01
C ALA A 302 8.48 -0.52 -22.37
N THR A 303 8.65 -0.83 -23.66
CA THR A 303 9.78 -1.62 -24.15
C THR A 303 10.76 -0.74 -24.91
N PHE A 304 12.01 -0.77 -24.46
CA PHE A 304 13.15 -0.09 -25.04
C PHE A 304 13.97 -1.08 -25.88
N GLU A 305 14.54 -0.58 -26.98
CA GLU A 305 15.55 -1.30 -27.76
C GLU A 305 16.72 -0.36 -28.01
N VAL A 306 17.91 -0.75 -27.54
CA VAL A 306 19.15 0.02 -27.65
C VAL A 306 20.16 -0.83 -28.42
N GLY A 307 20.39 -0.48 -29.69
CA GLY A 307 21.39 -1.14 -30.53
C GLY A 307 22.82 -0.74 -30.17
N SER A 308 23.79 -1.46 -30.75
CA SER A 308 25.23 -1.26 -30.49
C SER A 308 25.60 -1.34 -29.00
N TRP A 309 24.88 -2.15 -28.24
CA TRP A 309 25.10 -2.34 -26.82
C TRP A 309 26.31 -3.26 -26.57
N SER A 310 27.27 -2.76 -25.79
CA SER A 310 28.42 -3.55 -25.35
C SER A 310 28.09 -4.32 -24.07
N ALA A 311 28.12 -5.65 -24.14
CA ALA A 311 27.95 -6.55 -22.99
C ALA A 311 29.27 -6.85 -22.25
N ALA A 312 30.32 -6.05 -22.44
CA ALA A 312 31.65 -6.31 -21.85
C ALA A 312 31.77 -5.89 -20.37
N ARG A 313 30.88 -5.01 -19.89
CA ARG A 313 30.91 -4.46 -18.53
C ARG A 313 29.51 -4.34 -17.96
N ASP A 314 29.43 -4.38 -16.62
CA ASP A 314 28.20 -4.08 -15.91
C ASP A 314 27.89 -2.58 -16.09
N VAL A 315 26.65 -2.26 -16.46
CA VAL A 315 26.20 -0.88 -16.70
C VAL A 315 25.00 -0.58 -15.81
N PRO A 316 25.15 0.32 -14.81
CA PRO A 316 24.02 0.83 -14.05
C PRO A 316 23.01 1.54 -14.96
N TYR A 317 21.73 1.30 -14.72
CA TYR A 317 20.63 1.97 -15.41
C TYR A 317 19.61 2.55 -14.43
N ARG A 318 18.84 3.52 -14.92
CA ARG A 318 17.63 4.06 -14.29
C ARG A 318 16.53 4.13 -15.33
N VAL A 319 15.35 3.64 -14.96
CA VAL A 319 14.12 3.87 -15.70
C VAL A 319 13.35 4.93 -14.95
N GLU A 320 13.04 6.03 -15.63
CA GLU A 320 12.39 7.20 -15.03
C GLU A 320 11.02 7.45 -15.61
N TYR A 321 10.07 7.72 -14.72
CA TYR A 321 8.70 8.11 -15.05
C TYR A 321 8.34 9.42 -14.37
N ASP A 322 7.82 10.36 -15.16
CA ASP A 322 7.38 11.67 -14.69
C ASP A 322 5.91 11.59 -14.29
N LEU A 323 5.63 11.57 -12.99
CA LEU A 323 4.27 11.49 -12.47
C LEU A 323 3.64 12.89 -12.43
N ALA A 324 2.76 13.18 -13.38
CA ALA A 324 2.07 14.46 -13.47
C ALA A 324 1.11 14.73 -12.30
N GLN A 325 1.01 16.00 -11.92
CA GLN A 325 0.18 16.50 -10.81
C GLN A 325 -0.91 17.44 -11.34
N ARG A 326 -2.06 17.49 -10.64
CA ARG A 326 -3.20 18.33 -11.03
C ARG A 326 -2.88 19.82 -10.89
N SER A 327 -2.09 20.20 -9.90
CA SER A 327 -1.61 21.57 -9.69
C SER A 327 -0.65 22.06 -10.79
N GLY A 328 -0.26 21.18 -11.72
CA GLY A 328 0.85 21.39 -12.63
C GLY A 328 2.16 20.84 -12.06
N GLY A 329 3.14 20.66 -12.95
CA GLY A 329 4.40 20.01 -12.63
C GLY A 329 4.32 18.48 -12.63
N HIS A 330 5.44 17.87 -12.25
CA HIS A 330 5.55 16.41 -12.16
C HIS A 330 6.55 16.03 -11.07
N ARG A 331 6.41 14.80 -10.59
CA ARG A 331 7.39 14.15 -9.71
C ARG A 331 8.07 13.02 -10.45
N VAL A 332 9.40 13.07 -10.54
CA VAL A 332 10.19 11.97 -11.12
C VAL A 332 10.24 10.78 -10.17
N PHE A 333 9.94 9.59 -10.68
CA PHE A 333 10.18 8.31 -10.02
C PHE A 333 11.22 7.53 -10.80
N SER A 334 12.21 6.99 -10.08
CA SER A 334 13.32 6.24 -10.67
C SER A 334 13.30 4.80 -10.18
N TRP A 335 13.38 3.87 -11.12
CA TRP A 335 13.62 2.44 -10.88
C TRP A 335 15.03 2.10 -11.35
N THR A 336 15.86 1.59 -10.45
CA THR A 336 17.29 1.40 -10.72
C THR A 336 17.66 -0.07 -10.85
N GLY A 337 18.66 -0.37 -11.67
CA GLY A 337 19.27 -1.69 -11.69
C GLY A 337 20.61 -1.69 -12.41
N THR A 338 21.09 -2.87 -12.75
CA THR A 338 22.32 -3.05 -13.52
C THR A 338 22.05 -3.99 -14.67
N VAL A 339 22.43 -3.58 -15.88
CA VAL A 339 22.56 -4.49 -17.02
C VAL A 339 23.89 -5.21 -16.85
N ARG A 340 23.84 -6.51 -16.59
CA ARG A 340 25.05 -7.30 -16.31
C ARG A 340 25.80 -7.61 -17.61
N LYS A 341 27.12 -7.66 -17.53
CA LYS A 341 27.97 -8.13 -18.62
C LYS A 341 27.71 -9.61 -18.93
N ASP A 342 28.05 -10.02 -20.14
CA ASP A 342 28.00 -11.43 -20.49
C ASP A 342 29.04 -12.21 -19.64
N PRO A 343 28.67 -13.37 -19.09
CA PRO A 343 29.55 -14.18 -18.26
C PRO A 343 30.54 -15.00 -19.10
N THR A 344 31.15 -14.41 -20.13
CA THR A 344 32.04 -15.11 -21.08
C THR A 344 33.28 -15.73 -20.44
N ALA A 345 33.68 -15.23 -19.27
CA ALA A 345 34.79 -15.78 -18.48
C ALA A 345 34.40 -17.00 -17.62
N LYS A 346 33.10 -17.34 -17.53
CA LYS A 346 32.63 -18.48 -16.75
C LYS A 346 32.53 -19.72 -17.63
N ALA A 347 33.15 -20.82 -17.20
CA ALA A 347 32.99 -22.13 -17.85
C ALA A 347 31.60 -22.74 -17.61
N GLU A 348 30.93 -22.33 -16.53
CA GLU A 348 29.61 -22.83 -16.13
C GLU A 348 28.64 -21.65 -15.91
N ILE A 349 27.39 -21.83 -16.35
CA ILE A 349 26.29 -20.90 -16.08
C ILE A 349 25.28 -21.55 -15.14
N VAL A 350 24.87 -20.80 -14.10
CA VAL A 350 23.83 -21.21 -13.17
C VAL A 350 22.53 -20.51 -13.57
N VAL A 351 21.48 -21.29 -13.82
CA VAL A 351 20.16 -20.76 -14.20
C VAL A 351 19.18 -21.00 -13.06
N ALA A 352 18.58 -19.93 -12.55
CA ALA A 352 17.47 -20.02 -11.60
C ALA A 352 16.13 -20.01 -12.36
N GLY A 353 15.35 -21.08 -12.22
CA GLY A 353 13.99 -21.17 -12.76
C GLY A 353 12.96 -20.72 -11.72
N PHE A 354 12.29 -19.60 -11.98
CA PHE A 354 11.14 -19.16 -11.17
C PHE A 354 9.84 -19.60 -11.86
N THR A 355 9.35 -20.80 -11.53
CA THR A 355 8.11 -21.35 -12.09
C THR A 355 7.13 -21.73 -10.99
N GLY A 356 5.83 -21.49 -11.21
CA GLY A 356 4.76 -21.99 -10.33
C GLY A 356 4.81 -21.50 -8.89
N ASN A 357 4.72 -20.19 -8.65
CA ASN A 357 4.65 -19.65 -7.30
C ASN A 357 3.23 -19.76 -6.71
N HIS A 358 3.09 -20.56 -5.65
CA HIS A 358 1.96 -20.46 -4.73
C HIS A 358 2.30 -19.47 -3.62
N ASN A 359 1.56 -18.36 -3.59
CA ASN A 359 1.74 -17.30 -2.58
C ASN A 359 1.25 -17.73 -1.18
N CYS A 360 0.54 -18.86 -1.10
CA CYS A 360 -0.03 -19.43 0.12
C CYS A 360 0.07 -20.95 0.11
N SER A 361 0.21 -21.56 1.30
CA SER A 361 0.23 -23.02 1.46
C SER A 361 -1.09 -23.70 1.06
N HIS A 362 -2.20 -22.95 1.07
CA HIS A 362 -3.55 -23.41 0.72
C HIS A 362 -4.31 -22.31 -0.04
N ARG A 363 -5.50 -22.63 -0.59
CA ARG A 363 -6.36 -21.65 -1.27
C ARG A 363 -6.65 -20.46 -0.34
N ILE A 364 -6.22 -19.26 -0.73
CA ILE A 364 -6.74 -18.01 -0.14
C ILE A 364 -8.26 -18.02 -0.34
N GLY A 365 -9.01 -18.17 0.74
CA GLY A 365 -10.47 -18.18 0.72
C GLY A 365 -11.17 -19.53 0.77
N ALA A 366 -10.53 -20.56 1.32
CA ALA A 366 -11.25 -21.41 2.26
C ALA A 366 -11.45 -20.58 3.56
N GLU A 367 -12.65 -20.53 4.12
CA GLU A 367 -12.97 -19.62 5.23
C GLU A 367 -12.01 -19.78 6.43
N ARG A 368 -11.73 -18.65 7.10
CA ARG A 368 -10.64 -18.42 8.07
C ARG A 368 -9.25 -18.56 7.46
N THR A 369 -8.48 -17.47 7.48
CA THR A 369 -7.06 -17.44 7.06
C THR A 369 -6.20 -17.09 8.25
N ASP A 370 -5.31 -17.99 8.64
CA ASP A 370 -4.20 -17.69 9.54
C ASP A 370 -3.10 -16.97 8.75
N TRP A 371 -3.18 -15.64 8.70
CA TRP A 371 -2.34 -14.82 7.83
C TRP A 371 -0.84 -15.02 8.13
N PRO A 372 -0.38 -15.05 9.40
CA PRO A 372 1.02 -15.28 9.72
C PRO A 372 1.60 -16.60 9.23
N THR A 373 0.81 -17.68 9.20
CA THR A 373 1.33 -19.03 8.91
C THR A 373 1.07 -19.47 7.46
N VAL A 374 -0.02 -19.00 6.85
CA VAL A 374 -0.45 -19.40 5.52
C VAL A 374 0.15 -18.52 4.42
N MET A 375 0.48 -17.25 4.71
CA MET A 375 1.08 -16.35 3.73
C MET A 375 2.58 -16.61 3.59
N TRP A 376 3.00 -17.01 2.38
CA TRP A 376 4.41 -17.23 2.05
C TRP A 376 4.99 -16.10 1.18
N PHE A 377 4.18 -15.11 0.84
CA PHE A 377 4.53 -14.00 -0.03
C PHE A 377 4.73 -12.69 0.76
N PRO A 378 5.78 -11.89 0.49
CA PRO A 378 6.84 -12.15 -0.48
C PRO A 378 7.72 -13.30 0.00
N HIS A 379 8.26 -14.07 -0.95
CA HIS A 379 9.20 -15.14 -0.66
C HIS A 379 10.54 -14.55 -0.22
N GLN A 380 10.61 -14.01 1.00
CA GLN A 380 11.80 -13.35 1.54
C GLN A 380 13.01 -14.28 1.46
N ALA A 381 12.85 -15.56 1.82
CA ALA A 381 13.88 -16.58 1.66
C ALA A 381 14.35 -16.73 0.20
N ILE A 382 13.45 -16.70 -0.79
CA ILE A 382 13.86 -16.75 -2.20
C ILE A 382 14.63 -15.47 -2.56
N ARG A 383 14.14 -14.29 -2.18
CA ARG A 383 14.84 -13.02 -2.48
C ARG A 383 16.24 -13.02 -1.87
N GLU A 384 16.37 -13.43 -0.61
CA GLU A 384 17.65 -13.52 0.10
C GLU A 384 18.61 -14.52 -0.54
N ARG A 385 18.12 -15.73 -0.88
CA ARG A 385 18.93 -16.77 -1.52
C ARG A 385 19.34 -16.38 -2.93
N VAL A 386 18.45 -15.78 -3.71
CA VAL A 386 18.75 -15.30 -5.06
C VAL A 386 19.75 -14.16 -5.02
N ALA A 387 19.60 -13.23 -4.07
CA ALA A 387 20.53 -12.11 -3.91
C ALA A 387 21.98 -12.56 -3.64
N GLN A 388 22.18 -13.71 -2.98
CA GLN A 388 23.52 -14.29 -2.74
C GLN A 388 24.26 -14.65 -4.04
N HIS A 389 23.54 -14.91 -5.13
CA HIS A 389 24.13 -15.20 -6.43
C HIS A 389 24.52 -13.96 -7.23
N ALA A 390 24.17 -12.76 -6.73
CA ALA A 390 24.32 -11.49 -7.43
C ALA A 390 23.93 -11.62 -8.92
N PRO A 391 22.68 -12.02 -9.22
CA PRO A 391 22.22 -12.33 -10.57
C PRO A 391 22.28 -11.15 -11.54
#